data_AF-A0A662MLL1-F1
#
_entry.id   AF-A0A662MLL1-F1
#
_cell.length_a   1.000
_cell.length_b   1.000
_cell.length_c   1.000
_cell.angle_alpha   90.00
_cell.angle_beta   90.00
_cell.angle_gamma   90.00
#
_symmetry.space_group_name_H-M   'P 1'
#
loop_
_entity.id
_entity.type
_entity.pdbx_description
1 polymer ?
#
loop_
_entity_poly.entity_id
_entity_poly.type
_entity_poly.pdbx_seq_one_letter_code
_entity_poly.pdbx_strand_id
1 'polypeptide(L)'
;MVQIEVWVEKYRPKNLDEMVGHTDIVNALKGYVKAKNMPHLLFAGPPGTGKTSAAIALARELYGDKWRENFLELNASDARGIDV
;
A
#
# COMPACT_ATOMS: atom_id res chain seq x y z
N MET A 1 25.92 -14.41 -3.81
CA MET A 1 25.67 -13.09 -4.43
C MET A 1 24.97 -12.23 -3.41
N VAL A 2 25.55 -11.09 -3.02
CA VAL A 2 24.86 -10.15 -2.12
C VAL A 2 23.83 -9.42 -2.97
N GLN A 3 22.55 -9.70 -2.74
CA GLN A 3 21.46 -9.02 -3.43
C GLN A 3 21.42 -7.59 -2.88
N ILE A 4 21.78 -6.60 -3.72
CA ILE A 4 21.67 -5.19 -3.34
C ILE A 4 20.19 -4.85 -3.35
N GLU A 5 19.62 -4.70 -2.15
CA GLU A 5 18.22 -4.30 -1.98
C GLU A 5 18.12 -2.77 -1.94
N VAL A 6 17.30 -2.20 -2.83
CA VAL A 6 17.08 -0.76 -2.89
C VAL A 6 16.38 -0.32 -1.60
N TRP A 7 16.94 0.64 -0.89
CA TRP A 7 16.45 1.05 0.44
C TRP A 7 14.99 1.52 0.43
N VAL A 8 14.55 2.16 -0.66
CA VAL A 8 13.17 2.60 -0.80
C VAL A 8 12.17 1.44 -0.76
N GLU A 9 12.56 0.25 -1.21
CA GLU A 9 11.74 -0.96 -1.12
C GLU A 9 11.95 -1.70 0.18
N LYS A 10 13.21 -1.80 0.64
CA LYS A 10 13.57 -2.46 1.90
C LYS A 10 12.83 -1.87 3.10
N TYR A 11 12.71 -0.54 3.14
CA TYR A 11 12.06 0.21 4.22
C TYR A 11 10.67 0.72 3.84
N ARG A 12 10.07 0.20 2.77
CA ARG A 12 8.68 0.52 2.43
C ARG A 12 7.78 0.09 3.60
N PRO A 13 6.91 0.98 4.14
CA PRO A 13 6.02 0.65 5.24
C PRO A 13 5.19 -0.59 4.98
N LYS A 14 5.16 -1.52 5.94
CA LYS A 14 4.49 -2.81 5.80
C LYS A 14 3.06 -2.83 6.34
N ASN A 15 2.75 -1.91 7.24
CA ASN A 15 1.45 -1.71 7.90
C ASN A 15 1.19 -0.20 8.08
N LEU A 16 -0.01 0.17 8.55
CA LEU A 16 -0.40 1.57 8.70
C LEU A 16 0.32 2.26 9.87
N ASP A 17 0.86 1.52 10.84
CA ASP A 17 1.65 2.05 11.95
C ASP A 17 3.07 2.51 11.53
N GLU A 18 3.64 1.87 10.52
CA GLU A 18 4.95 2.24 9.95
C GLU A 18 4.89 3.47 9.03
N MET A 19 3.68 3.95 8.69
CA MET A 19 3.49 5.14 7.88
C MET A 19 3.82 6.40 8.68
N VAL A 20 4.78 7.20 8.18
CA VAL A 20 5.18 8.46 8.81
C VAL A 20 4.43 9.63 8.18
N GLY A 21 3.86 10.49 9.03
CA GLY A 21 3.06 11.64 8.60
C GLY A 21 1.60 11.29 8.31
N HIS A 22 0.82 12.28 7.85
CA HIS A 22 -0.59 12.12 7.48
C HIS A 22 -1.46 11.42 8.55
N THR A 23 -1.22 11.75 9.83
CA THR A 23 -1.81 11.06 10.99
C THR A 23 -3.33 10.91 10.89
N ASP A 24 -4.04 11.95 10.47
CA ASP A 24 -5.49 11.90 10.32
C ASP A 24 -5.95 10.90 9.25
N ILE A 25 -5.22 10.82 8.13
CA ILE A 25 -5.50 9.87 7.06
C ILE A 25 -5.21 8.45 7.54
N VAL A 26 -4.07 8.23 8.19
CA VAL A 26 -3.70 6.92 8.75
C VAL A 26 -4.75 6.44 9.77
N ASN A 27 -5.22 7.33 10.64
CA ASN A 27 -6.26 7.01 11.62
C ASN A 27 -7.61 6.68 10.95
N ALA A 28 -7.99 7.42 9.90
CA ALA A 28 -9.19 7.11 9.13
C ALA A 28 -9.09 5.72 8.47
N LEU A 29 -7.95 5.40 7.84
CA LEU A 29 -7.70 4.10 7.22
C LEU A 29 -7.81 2.96 8.24
N LYS A 30 -7.19 3.09 9.41
CA LYS A 30 -7.33 2.12 10.52
C LYS A 30 -8.79 1.97 10.97
N GLY A 31 -9.54 3.05 10.98
CA GLY A 31 -10.99 3.04 11.24
C GLY A 31 -11.75 2.16 10.26
N TYR A 32 -11.47 2.29 8.95
CA TYR A 32 -12.10 1.46 7.92
C TYR A 32 -11.73 -0.01 8.03
N VAL A 33 -10.46 -0.33 8.35
CA VAL A 33 -10.01 -1.70 8.62
C VAL A 33 -10.79 -2.30 9.79
N LYS A 34 -10.82 -1.58 10.93
CA LYS A 34 -11.51 -2.03 12.14
C LYS A 34 -13.01 -2.24 11.91
N ALA A 35 -13.64 -1.36 11.16
CA ALA A 35 -15.05 -1.46 10.81
C ALA A 35 -15.35 -2.56 9.77
N LYS A 36 -14.32 -3.09 9.08
CA LYS A 36 -14.45 -3.98 7.92
C LYS A 36 -15.42 -3.45 6.86
N ASN A 37 -15.45 -2.12 6.72
CA ASN A 37 -16.30 -1.41 5.77
C ASN A 37 -15.42 -0.45 4.99
N MET A 38 -15.00 -0.88 3.80
CA MET A 38 -14.06 -0.13 2.98
C MET A 38 -14.80 0.60 1.86
N PRO A 39 -14.84 1.94 1.87
CA PRO A 39 -15.32 2.68 0.71
C PRO A 39 -14.30 2.59 -0.43
N HIS A 40 -14.70 3.01 -1.64
CA HIS A 40 -13.73 3.27 -2.70
C HIS A 40 -12.89 4.51 -2.34
N LEU A 41 -11.56 4.39 -2.46
CA LEU A 41 -10.62 5.42 -2.05
C LEU A 41 -9.83 5.94 -3.25
N LEU A 42 -9.58 7.24 -3.27
CA LEU A 42 -8.65 7.89 -4.17
C LEU A 42 -7.47 8.45 -3.37
N PHE A 43 -6.28 7.90 -3.57
CA PHE A 43 -5.05 8.44 -2.99
C PHE A 43 -4.43 9.45 -3.96
N ALA A 44 -4.49 10.74 -3.62
CA ALA A 44 -3.94 11.83 -4.43
C ALA A 44 -2.88 12.63 -3.66
N GLY A 45 -1.86 13.12 -4.36
CA GLY A 45 -0.78 13.90 -3.78
C GLY A 45 0.58 13.75 -4.49
N PRO A 46 1.60 14.54 -4.08
CA PRO A 46 2.92 14.59 -4.72
C PRO A 46 3.62 13.22 -4.80
N PRO A 47 4.60 13.03 -5.70
CA PRO A 47 5.38 11.78 -5.75
C PRO A 47 6.12 11.53 -4.43
N GLY A 48 6.25 10.26 -4.04
CA GLY A 48 7.02 9.86 -2.85
C GLY A 48 6.31 10.04 -1.49
N THR A 49 5.05 10.49 -1.44
CA THR A 49 4.32 10.72 -0.17
C THR A 49 3.61 9.48 0.39
N GLY A 50 3.96 8.27 -0.06
CA GLY A 50 3.42 7.03 0.51
C GLY A 50 2.03 6.60 0.02
N LYS A 51 1.51 7.15 -1.09
CA LYS A 51 0.19 6.77 -1.65
C LYS A 51 0.07 5.26 -1.94
N THR A 52 1.01 4.72 -2.72
CA THR A 52 1.04 3.28 -3.03
C THR A 52 1.31 2.45 -1.79
N SER A 53 2.21 2.91 -0.91
CA SER A 53 2.49 2.22 0.36
C SER A 53 1.26 2.13 1.25
N ALA A 54 0.46 3.20 1.33
CA ALA A 54 -0.78 3.23 2.11
C ALA A 54 -1.80 2.21 1.58
N ALA A 55 -1.99 2.13 0.26
CA ALA A 55 -2.91 1.16 -0.36
C ALA A 55 -2.49 -0.30 -0.08
N ILE A 56 -1.19 -0.61 -0.19
CA ILE A 56 -0.65 -1.95 0.09
C ILE A 56 -0.76 -2.27 1.59
N ALA A 57 -0.38 -1.33 2.47
CA ALA A 57 -0.49 -1.50 3.92
C ALA A 57 -1.93 -1.74 4.35
N LEU A 58 -2.88 -1.00 3.76
CA LEU A 58 -4.31 -1.17 3.99
C LEU A 58 -4.80 -2.56 3.61
N ALA A 59 -4.42 -3.05 2.42
CA ALA A 59 -4.77 -4.40 1.97
C ALA A 59 -4.20 -5.48 2.90
N ARG A 60 -2.95 -5.31 3.36
CA ARG A 60 -2.33 -6.22 4.33
C ARG A 60 -3.08 -6.25 5.66
N GLU A 61 -3.51 -5.10 6.17
CA GLU A 61 -4.27 -5.07 7.43
C GLU A 61 -5.68 -5.64 7.29
N LEU A 62 -6.33 -5.49 6.13
CA LEU A 62 -7.65 -6.08 5.88
C LEU A 62 -7.63 -7.60 5.80
N TYR A 63 -6.64 -8.14 5.09
CA TYR A 63 -6.64 -9.55 4.66
C TYR A 63 -5.56 -10.40 5.35
N GLY A 64 -4.66 -9.79 6.12
CA GLY A 64 -3.58 -10.48 6.81
C GLY A 64 -2.69 -11.26 5.85
N ASP A 65 -2.33 -12.49 6.22
CA ASP A 65 -1.45 -13.35 5.43
C ASP A 65 -1.98 -13.65 4.02
N LYS A 66 -3.30 -13.59 3.83
CA LYS A 66 -3.97 -13.84 2.54
C LYS A 66 -4.12 -12.61 1.67
N TRP A 67 -3.46 -11.49 2.01
CA TRP A 67 -3.62 -10.24 1.25
C TRP A 67 -3.29 -10.37 -0.23
N ARG A 68 -2.27 -11.15 -0.60
CA ARG A 68 -1.90 -11.35 -2.01
C ARG A 68 -2.99 -12.05 -2.83
N GLU A 69 -3.77 -12.93 -2.21
CA GLU A 69 -4.88 -13.63 -2.87
C GLU A 69 -6.09 -12.71 -3.07
N ASN A 70 -6.16 -11.61 -2.30
CA ASN A 70 -7.31 -10.69 -2.26
C ASN A 70 -6.94 -9.28 -2.74
N PHE A 71 -5.78 -9.12 -3.39
CA PHE A 71 -5.26 -7.83 -3.83
C PHE A 71 -4.77 -7.93 -5.28
N LEU A 72 -5.38 -7.12 -6.15
CA LEU A 72 -4.95 -6.94 -7.53
C LEU A 72 -4.40 -5.51 -7.67
N GLU A 73 -3.11 -5.40 -7.96
CA GLU A 73 -2.47 -4.14 -8.35
C GLU A 73 -2.42 -4.07 -9.86
N LEU A 74 -2.97 -2.98 -10.42
CA LEU A 74 -2.81 -2.64 -11.82
C LEU A 74 -2.15 -1.27 -11.90
N ASN A 75 -1.02 -1.19 -12.59
CA ASN A 75 -0.25 0.02 -12.79
C ASN A 75 -0.18 0.38 -14.29
N ALA A 76 0.46 1.51 -14.60
CA ALA A 76 0.55 2.02 -15.97
C ALA A 76 1.45 1.18 -16.90
N SER A 77 2.31 0.32 -16.35
CA SER A 77 3.09 -0.65 -17.14
C SER A 77 2.27 -1.85 -17.55
N ASP A 78 1.35 -2.32 -16.69
CA ASP A 78 0.58 -3.54 -16.92
C ASP A 78 -0.34 -3.44 -18.15
N ALA A 79 -0.83 -2.23 -18.46
CA ALA A 79 -1.70 -1.99 -19.63
C ALA A 79 -0.96 -1.98 -20.98
N ARG A 80 0.38 -2.04 -21.00
CA ARG A 80 1.17 -1.87 -22.24
C ARG A 80 1.61 -3.18 -22.90
N GLY A 81 1.22 -4.35 -22.39
CA GLY A 81 1.56 -5.63 -23.01
C GLY A 81 3.07 -5.91 -23.06
N ILE A 82 3.86 -5.26 -22.20
CA ILE A 82 5.29 -5.52 -22.05
C ILE A 82 5.43 -6.53 -20.93
N ASP A 83 5.50 -7.81 -21.30
CA ASP A 83 6.08 -8.87 -20.46
C ASP A 83 7.56 -8.53 -20.24
N VAL A 84 8.02 -8.60 -18.99
CA VAL A 84 9.45 -8.67 -18.66
C VAL A 84 9.75 -10.07 -18.16
#